data_AF-A0A3L8DYJ5-F1
#
_entry.id   AF-A0A3L8DYJ5-F1
#
_cell.length_a   1.000
_cell.length_b   1.000
_cell.length_c   1.000
_cell.angle_alpha   90.00
_cell.angle_beta   90.00
_cell.angle_gamma   90.00
#
_symmetry.space_group_name_H-M   'P 1'
#
loop_
_entity.id
_entity.type
_entity.pdbx_description
1 polymer ?
#
loop_
_entity_poly.entity_id
_entity_poly.type
_entity_poly.pdbx_seq_one_letter_code
_entity_poly.pdbx_strand_id
1 'polypeptide(L)'
;MKNVFTRDNNTYLAVLRTRENERMVYGKLHVLPLSLFILIPVTFVITYTISVQWDHVVPGFPYISETGTLSPESCIFAQCLNIAALLLGCCVYIRHRQVLQWQTERGRDLVGRKIIVATMCCGILACFGLDILANFQEARVVAAHMVGAMTCFSAGTLYFCLQPLADNVDLL
;
A
#
# COMPACT_ATOMS: atom_id res chain seq x y z
N MET A 1 7.83 -52.65 11.83
CA MET A 1 8.48 -51.93 10.71
C MET A 1 7.54 -51.11 9.82
N LYS A 2 6.30 -51.55 9.51
CA LYS A 2 5.39 -50.77 8.63
C LYS A 2 4.98 -49.38 9.16
N ASN A 3 4.91 -49.17 10.47
CA ASN A 3 4.45 -47.90 11.09
C ASN A 3 5.48 -46.75 11.09
N VAL A 4 6.77 -47.02 10.86
CA VAL A 4 7.80 -45.97 10.81
C VAL A 4 7.83 -45.37 9.40
N PHE A 5 7.80 -46.23 8.37
CA PHE A 5 7.84 -45.82 6.96
C PHE A 5 6.59 -45.03 6.51
N THR A 6 5.40 -45.34 7.04
CA THR A 6 4.18 -44.55 6.78
C THR A 6 4.17 -43.20 7.49
N ARG A 7 4.84 -43.07 8.64
CA ARG A 7 4.92 -41.83 9.42
C ARG A 7 5.85 -40.81 8.74
N ASP A 8 6.94 -41.29 8.15
CA ASP A 8 7.86 -40.47 7.38
C ASP A 8 7.18 -39.94 6.10
N ASN A 9 6.51 -40.80 5.34
CA ASN A 9 5.78 -40.39 4.12
C ASN A 9 4.69 -39.35 4.39
N ASN A 10 3.91 -39.49 5.47
CA ASN A 10 2.93 -38.47 5.84
C ASN A 10 3.57 -37.13 6.23
N THR A 11 4.74 -37.17 6.85
CA THR A 11 5.48 -35.95 7.23
C THR A 11 6.05 -35.24 6.00
N TYR A 12 6.62 -35.98 5.05
CA TYR A 12 7.10 -35.43 3.77
C TYR A 12 5.96 -34.82 2.95
N LEU A 13 4.82 -35.50 2.83
CA LEU A 13 3.66 -34.96 2.12
C LEU A 13 3.08 -33.72 2.80
N ALA A 14 3.09 -33.67 4.14
CA ALA A 14 2.68 -32.48 4.88
C ALA A 14 3.59 -31.28 4.56
N VAL A 15 4.91 -31.48 4.54
CA VAL A 15 5.90 -30.43 4.18
C VAL A 15 5.74 -29.97 2.73
N LEU A 16 5.52 -30.88 1.78
CA LEU A 16 5.28 -30.52 0.38
C LEU A 16 3.99 -29.73 0.21
N ARG A 17 2.92 -30.12 0.90
CA ARG A 17 1.64 -29.40 0.89
C ARG A 17 1.76 -27.99 1.48
N THR A 18 2.51 -27.79 2.57
CA THR A 18 2.77 -26.44 3.10
C THR A 18 3.58 -25.60 2.11
N ARG A 19 4.62 -26.17 1.48
CA ARG A 19 5.42 -25.48 0.46
C ARG A 19 4.60 -25.10 -0.77
N GLU A 20 3.67 -25.95 -1.21
CA GLU A 20 2.75 -25.64 -2.30
C GLU A 20 1.75 -24.54 -1.93
N ASN A 21 1.17 -24.60 -0.74
CA ASN A 21 0.27 -23.57 -0.23
C ASN A 21 0.98 -22.21 -0.10
N GLU A 22 2.19 -22.19 0.44
CA GLU A 22 3.03 -20.98 0.49
C GLU A 22 3.27 -20.42 -0.92
N ARG A 23 3.68 -21.25 -1.87
CA ARG A 23 3.94 -20.84 -3.26
C ARG A 23 2.67 -20.25 -3.91
N MET A 24 1.51 -20.85 -3.66
CA MET A 24 0.21 -20.36 -4.13
C MET A 24 -0.17 -19.01 -3.52
N VAL A 25 0.11 -18.80 -2.23
CA VAL A 25 -0.14 -17.52 -1.54
C VAL A 25 0.79 -16.43 -2.08
N TYR A 26 2.09 -16.71 -2.21
CA TYR A 26 3.05 -15.76 -2.79
C TYR A 26 2.73 -15.42 -4.25
N GLY A 27 2.20 -16.38 -5.01
CA GLY A 27 1.76 -16.16 -6.40
C GLY A 27 0.66 -15.11 -6.55
N LYS A 28 -0.13 -14.83 -5.51
CA LYS A 28 -1.27 -13.90 -5.54
C LYS A 28 -0.99 -12.53 -4.92
N LEU A 29 0.24 -12.26 -4.45
CA LEU A 29 0.58 -10.97 -3.84
C LEU A 29 0.36 -9.77 -4.76
N HIS A 30 0.46 -9.97 -6.07
CA HIS A 30 0.24 -8.93 -7.09
C HIS A 30 -1.19 -8.38 -7.09
N VAL A 31 -2.15 -9.08 -6.49
CA VAL A 31 -3.55 -8.62 -6.37
C VAL A 31 -3.64 -7.31 -5.58
N LEU A 32 -2.79 -7.11 -4.56
CA LEU A 32 -2.79 -5.88 -3.76
C LEU A 32 -2.45 -4.62 -4.58
N PRO A 33 -1.27 -4.52 -5.25
CA PRO A 33 -0.97 -3.36 -6.08
C PRO A 33 -1.90 -3.22 -7.28
N LEU A 34 -2.40 -4.33 -7.85
CA LEU A 34 -3.41 -4.28 -8.91
C LEU A 34 -4.74 -3.67 -8.41
N SER A 35 -5.16 -4.02 -7.19
CA SER A 35 -6.37 -3.46 -6.58
C SER A 35 -6.24 -1.96 -6.37
N LEU A 36 -5.08 -1.49 -5.93
CA LEU A 36 -4.77 -0.06 -5.81
C LEU A 36 -4.81 0.67 -7.16
N PHE A 37 -4.17 0.07 -8.18
CA PHE A 37 -4.12 0.62 -9.54
C PHE A 37 -5.52 0.79 -10.16
N ILE A 38 -6.48 -0.05 -9.78
CA ILE A 38 -7.87 0.05 -10.24
C ILE A 38 -8.68 0.98 -9.32
N LEU A 39 -8.58 0.81 -8.01
CA LEU A 39 -9.42 1.48 -7.01
C LEU A 39 -9.26 3.00 -7.06
N ILE A 40 -8.02 3.51 -7.10
CA ILE A 40 -7.77 4.96 -7.02
C ILE A 40 -8.34 5.69 -8.26
N PRO A 41 -8.03 5.30 -9.51
CA PRO A 41 -8.61 5.95 -10.68
C PRO A 41 -10.13 5.81 -10.75
N VAL A 42 -10.68 4.64 -10.42
CA VAL A 42 -12.13 4.43 -10.39
C VAL A 42 -12.80 5.36 -9.38
N THR A 43 -12.20 5.54 -8.19
CA THR A 43 -12.69 6.48 -7.18
C THR A 43 -12.78 7.89 -7.76
N PHE A 44 -11.70 8.39 -8.37
CA PHE A 44 -11.68 9.73 -8.94
C PHE A 44 -12.68 9.92 -10.09
N VAL A 45 -12.85 8.91 -10.94
CA VAL A 45 -13.84 8.97 -12.03
C VAL A 45 -15.26 9.03 -11.46
N ILE A 46 -15.58 8.21 -10.45
CA ILE A 46 -16.91 8.19 -9.82
C ILE A 46 -17.19 9.52 -9.12
N THR A 47 -16.27 10.01 -8.28
CA THR A 47 -16.48 11.23 -7.50
C THR A 47 -16.59 12.44 -8.42
N TYR A 48 -15.73 12.54 -9.44
CA TYR A 48 -15.82 13.60 -10.45
C TYR A 48 -17.16 13.58 -11.20
N THR A 49 -17.62 12.39 -11.63
CA THR A 49 -18.89 12.26 -12.36
C THR A 49 -20.05 12.75 -11.52
N ILE A 50 -20.11 12.38 -10.24
CA ILE A 50 -21.14 12.84 -9.30
C ILE A 50 -21.04 14.34 -9.09
N SER A 51 -19.85 14.88 -8.81
CA SER A 51 -19.66 16.31 -8.58
C SER A 51 -20.08 17.16 -9.79
N VAL A 52 -19.82 16.70 -11.02
CA VAL A 52 -20.27 17.40 -12.23
C VAL A 52 -21.78 17.31 -12.40
N GLN A 53 -22.38 16.13 -12.19
CA GLN A 53 -23.83 15.95 -12.34
C GLN A 53 -24.66 16.75 -11.33
N TRP A 54 -24.05 17.09 -10.19
CA TRP A 54 -24.70 17.81 -9.08
C TRP A 54 -24.26 19.28 -9.01
N ASP A 55 -23.58 19.78 -10.05
CA ASP A 55 -23.09 21.16 -10.14
C ASP A 55 -22.20 21.59 -8.95
N HIS A 56 -21.51 20.63 -8.33
CA HIS A 56 -20.55 20.88 -7.24
C HIS A 56 -19.20 21.40 -7.76
N VAL A 57 -18.84 21.04 -8.99
CA VAL A 57 -17.64 21.51 -9.69
C VAL A 57 -17.96 21.91 -11.12
N VAL A 58 -17.18 22.84 -11.66
CA VAL A 58 -17.30 23.21 -13.08
C VAL A 58 -16.75 22.06 -13.94
N PRO A 59 -17.49 21.61 -14.98
CA PRO A 59 -16.98 20.61 -15.92
C PRO A 59 -15.67 21.07 -16.56
N GLY A 60 -14.59 20.30 -16.40
CA GLY A 60 -13.26 20.70 -16.84
C GLY A 60 -12.17 19.83 -16.22
N PHE A 61 -11.07 20.47 -15.81
CA PHE A 61 -10.02 19.83 -15.02
C PHE A 61 -10.07 20.37 -13.58
N PRO A 62 -11.00 19.89 -12.73
CA PRO A 62 -11.08 20.34 -11.35
C PRO A 62 -9.92 19.78 -10.53
N TYR A 63 -9.69 20.38 -9.36
CA TYR A 63 -8.79 19.76 -8.39
C TYR A 63 -9.43 18.50 -7.84
N ILE A 64 -8.65 17.43 -7.70
CA ILE A 64 -9.15 16.13 -7.19
C ILE A 64 -9.78 16.32 -5.79
N SER A 65 -9.18 17.17 -4.95
CA SER A 65 -9.66 17.49 -3.60
C SER A 65 -11.02 18.20 -3.59
N GLU A 66 -11.37 18.96 -4.63
CA GLU A 66 -12.70 19.60 -4.75
C GLU A 66 -13.80 18.53 -4.88
N THR A 67 -13.54 17.47 -5.65
CA THR A 67 -14.46 16.32 -5.78
C THR A 67 -14.59 15.51 -4.47
N GLY A 68 -13.74 15.77 -3.48
CA GLY A 68 -13.82 15.17 -2.15
C GLY A 68 -14.53 16.04 -1.12
N THR A 69 -15.13 17.17 -1.51
CA THR A 69 -15.57 18.21 -0.56
C THR A 69 -17.04 18.13 -0.16
N LEU A 70 -17.95 17.90 -1.13
CA LEU A 70 -19.39 17.90 -0.90
C LEU A 70 -19.95 16.48 -0.83
N SER A 71 -21.09 16.30 -0.18
CA SER A 71 -21.77 14.99 -0.12
C SER A 71 -22.67 14.82 -1.34
N PRO A 72 -22.80 13.59 -1.89
CA PRO A 72 -22.35 12.30 -1.33
C PRO A 72 -20.93 11.88 -1.72
N GLU A 73 -20.30 12.55 -2.69
CA GLU A 73 -19.02 12.10 -3.25
C GLU A 73 -17.86 12.17 -2.26
N SER A 74 -17.86 13.10 -1.30
CA SER A 74 -16.86 13.18 -0.22
C SER A 74 -16.85 11.92 0.65
N CYS A 75 -18.02 11.32 0.90
CA CYS A 75 -18.12 10.07 1.66
C CYS A 75 -17.55 8.88 0.87
N ILE A 76 -17.83 8.84 -0.43
CA ILE A 76 -17.31 7.80 -1.34
C ILE A 76 -15.79 7.94 -1.47
N PHE A 77 -15.31 9.17 -1.68
CA PHE A 77 -13.90 9.52 -1.76
C PHE A 77 -13.15 9.06 -0.49
N ALA A 78 -13.65 9.46 0.68
CA ALA A 78 -13.07 9.09 1.97
C ALA A 78 -13.02 7.58 2.15
N GLN A 79 -14.14 6.89 1.94
CA GLN A 79 -14.24 5.44 2.09
C GLN A 79 -13.24 4.69 1.19
N CYS A 80 -13.18 5.05 -0.09
CA CYS A 80 -12.31 4.39 -1.05
C CYS A 80 -10.83 4.70 -0.79
N LEU A 81 -10.47 5.94 -0.44
CA LEU A 81 -9.08 6.28 -0.11
C LEU A 81 -8.62 5.69 1.23
N ASN A 82 -9.51 5.52 2.22
CA ASN A 82 -9.17 4.81 3.46
C ASN A 82 -8.88 3.33 3.17
N ILE A 83 -9.67 2.69 2.30
CA ILE A 83 -9.37 1.33 1.82
C ILE A 83 -8.03 1.30 1.08
N ALA A 84 -7.77 2.28 0.21
CA ALA A 84 -6.49 2.39 -0.49
C ALA A 84 -5.31 2.58 0.48
N ALA A 85 -5.45 3.40 1.52
CA ALA A 85 -4.44 3.60 2.55
C ALA A 85 -4.11 2.30 3.28
N LEU A 86 -5.12 1.49 3.63
CA LEU A 86 -4.93 0.17 4.22
C LEU A 86 -4.19 -0.78 3.28
N LEU A 87 -4.64 -0.89 2.02
CA LEU A 87 -4.01 -1.77 1.03
C LEU A 87 -2.56 -1.35 0.74
N LEU A 88 -2.29 -0.04 0.68
CA LEU A 88 -0.94 0.50 0.52
C LEU A 88 -0.07 0.16 1.74
N GLY A 89 -0.62 0.28 2.96
CA GLY A 89 0.06 -0.15 4.18
C GLY A 89 0.43 -1.64 4.17
N CYS A 90 -0.46 -2.49 3.67
CA CYS A 90 -0.16 -3.91 3.45
C CYS A 90 0.97 -4.10 2.44
N CYS A 91 0.97 -3.38 1.31
CA CYS A 91 2.06 -3.42 0.33
C CYS A 91 3.41 -3.01 0.95
N VAL A 92 3.45 -1.90 1.69
CA VAL A 92 4.66 -1.41 2.38
C VAL A 92 5.18 -2.47 3.36
N TYR A 93 4.29 -3.04 4.18
CA TYR A 93 4.66 -4.08 5.14
C TYR A 93 5.21 -5.33 4.47
N ILE A 94 4.52 -5.84 3.46
CA ILE A 94 4.95 -7.02 2.70
C ILE A 94 6.31 -6.75 2.07
N ARG A 95 6.50 -5.57 1.46
CA ARG A 95 7.78 -5.22 0.84
C ARG A 95 8.91 -5.18 1.87
N HIS A 96 8.69 -4.55 3.01
CA HIS A 96 9.65 -4.54 4.12
C HIS A 96 10.04 -5.97 4.56
N ARG A 97 9.07 -6.88 4.69
CA ARG A 97 9.33 -8.28 5.05
C ARG A 97 10.10 -9.03 3.96
N GLN A 98 9.79 -8.78 2.68
CA GLN A 98 10.53 -9.37 1.55
C GLN A 98 12.00 -8.95 1.56
N VAL A 99 12.29 -7.67 1.82
CA VAL A 99 13.67 -7.16 1.91
C VAL A 99 14.44 -7.83 3.05
N LEU A 100 13.84 -7.91 4.25
CA LEU A 100 14.49 -8.57 5.39
C LEU A 100 14.74 -10.07 5.17
N GLN A 101 13.78 -10.77 4.57
CA GLN A 101 13.92 -12.19 4.23
C GLN A 101 15.06 -12.37 3.23
N TRP A 102 15.10 -11.54 2.19
CA TRP A 102 16.13 -11.58 1.16
C TRP A 102 17.55 -11.35 1.73
N GLN A 103 17.70 -10.40 2.66
CA GLN A 103 18.99 -10.18 3.34
C GLN A 103 19.42 -11.40 4.17
N THR A 104 18.46 -12.00 4.89
CA THR A 104 18.71 -13.18 5.73
C THR A 104 19.18 -14.37 4.88
N GLU A 105 18.53 -14.61 3.74
CA GLU A 105 18.87 -15.71 2.82
C GLU A 105 20.26 -15.56 2.19
N ARG A 106 20.74 -14.32 2.00
CA ARG A 106 22.07 -14.04 1.44
C ARG A 106 23.17 -13.93 2.49
N GLY A 107 22.83 -13.98 3.79
CA GLY A 107 23.80 -13.99 4.88
C GLY A 107 24.68 -12.73 4.95
N ARG A 108 24.18 -11.58 4.49
CA ARG A 108 24.93 -10.31 4.45
C ARG A 108 24.03 -9.13 4.83
N ASP A 109 24.52 -8.26 5.69
CA ASP A 109 23.95 -6.92 5.95
C ASP A 109 24.38 -5.96 4.82
N LEU A 110 23.89 -6.23 3.60
CA LEU A 110 24.27 -5.46 2.41
C LEU A 110 23.79 -4.01 2.47
N VAL A 111 22.69 -3.79 3.18
CA VAL A 111 22.10 -2.47 3.46
C VAL A 111 21.81 -2.40 4.95
N GLY A 112 22.20 -1.29 5.60
CA GLY A 112 22.00 -1.13 7.03
C GLY A 112 20.51 -1.23 7.41
N ARG A 113 20.20 -2.05 8.41
CA ARG A 113 18.83 -2.26 8.95
C ARG A 113 18.08 -0.94 9.25
N LYS A 114 18.82 0.12 9.58
CA LYS A 114 18.27 1.48 9.78
C LYS A 114 17.58 2.03 8.52
N ILE A 115 18.15 1.83 7.33
CA ILE A 115 17.58 2.30 6.06
C ILE A 115 16.29 1.54 5.74
N ILE A 116 16.27 0.22 5.96
CA ILE A 116 15.09 -0.63 5.73
C ILE A 116 13.94 -0.20 6.64
N VAL A 117 14.22 0.01 7.93
CA VAL A 117 13.21 0.48 8.89
C VAL A 117 12.77 1.91 8.56
N ALA A 118 13.68 2.82 8.22
CA ALA A 118 13.34 4.18 7.84
C ALA A 118 12.44 4.21 6.60
N THR A 119 12.73 3.38 5.60
CA THR A 119 11.89 3.20 4.40
C THR A 119 10.49 2.75 4.80
N MET A 120 10.36 1.70 5.61
CA MET A 120 9.05 1.25 6.10
C MET A 120 8.29 2.37 6.84
N CYS A 121 8.97 3.10 7.73
CA CYS A 121 8.37 4.22 8.46
C CYS A 121 7.85 5.31 7.52
N CYS A 122 8.62 5.69 6.49
CA CYS A 122 8.18 6.63 5.46
C CYS A 122 6.92 6.13 4.73
N GLY A 123 6.88 4.84 4.37
CA GLY A 123 5.71 4.25 3.70
C GLY A 123 4.46 4.24 4.59
N ILE A 124 4.59 3.89 5.87
CA ILE A 124 3.48 3.91 6.82
C ILE A 124 3.00 5.34 7.10
N LEU A 125 3.93 6.30 7.26
CA LEU A 125 3.58 7.72 7.39
C LEU A 125 2.84 8.24 6.16
N ALA A 126 3.22 7.81 4.96
CA ALA A 126 2.51 8.17 3.74
C ALA A 126 1.06 7.66 3.75
N CYS A 127 0.84 6.41 4.18
CA CYS A 127 -0.50 5.83 4.30
C CYS A 127 -1.35 6.57 5.34
N PHE A 128 -0.75 6.97 6.46
CA PHE A 128 -1.44 7.77 7.48
C PHE A 128 -1.79 9.17 6.95
N GLY A 129 -0.90 9.80 6.19
CA GLY A 129 -1.19 11.05 5.50
C GLY A 129 -2.36 10.92 4.53
N LEU A 130 -2.44 9.82 3.78
CA LEU A 130 -3.54 9.53 2.86
C LEU A 130 -4.89 9.38 3.58
N ASP A 131 -4.91 8.72 4.74
CA ASP A 131 -6.11 8.59 5.58
C ASP A 131 -6.58 9.96 6.11
N ILE A 132 -5.66 10.82 6.60
CA ILE A 132 -6.01 12.19 7.00
C ILE A 132 -6.55 12.98 5.80
N LEU A 133 -5.83 12.98 4.67
CA LEU A 133 -6.23 13.66 3.43
C LEU A 133 -7.66 13.28 3.01
N ALA A 134 -7.99 11.99 3.12
CA ALA A 134 -9.27 11.43 2.71
C ALA A 134 -10.44 11.87 3.59
N ASN A 135 -10.22 12.03 4.90
CA ASN A 135 -11.30 12.29 5.87
C ASN A 135 -11.51 13.78 6.18
N PHE A 136 -10.47 14.61 6.06
CA PHE A 136 -10.56 16.04 6.32
C PHE A 136 -10.69 16.80 5.00
N GLN A 137 -11.91 17.24 4.68
CA GLN A 137 -12.19 17.95 3.42
C GLN A 137 -11.50 19.31 3.38
N GLU A 138 -10.94 19.64 2.21
CA GLU A 138 -10.23 20.90 1.98
C GLU A 138 -11.08 22.10 2.40
N ALA A 139 -12.32 22.22 1.92
CA ALA A 139 -13.14 23.40 2.20
C ALA A 139 -13.61 23.55 3.67
N ARG A 140 -13.52 22.51 4.50
CA ARG A 140 -13.98 22.55 5.90
C ARG A 140 -12.85 22.65 6.89
N VAL A 141 -11.77 21.89 6.70
CA VAL A 141 -10.64 21.82 7.63
C VAL A 141 -9.33 21.82 6.85
N VAL A 142 -9.10 22.90 6.08
CA VAL A 142 -7.91 23.10 5.22
C VAL A 142 -6.61 22.71 5.92
N ALA A 143 -6.42 23.14 7.18
CA ALA A 143 -5.19 22.86 7.92
C ALA A 143 -4.93 21.36 8.07
N ALA A 144 -5.94 20.57 8.45
CA ALA A 144 -5.82 19.12 8.57
C ALA A 144 -5.64 18.46 7.20
N HIS A 145 -6.39 18.91 6.19
CA HIS A 145 -6.24 18.43 4.81
C HIS A 145 -4.81 18.62 4.30
N MET A 146 -4.25 19.81 4.46
CA MET A 146 -2.90 20.15 4.02
C MET A 146 -1.83 19.38 4.79
N VAL A 147 -2.00 19.16 6.10
CA VAL A 147 -1.11 18.29 6.87
C VAL A 147 -1.14 16.87 6.29
N GLY A 148 -2.34 16.31 6.06
CA GLY A 148 -2.50 15.00 5.43
C GLY A 148 -1.82 14.91 4.06
N ALA A 149 -2.07 15.89 3.19
CA ALA A 149 -1.48 15.98 1.86
C ALA A 149 0.06 16.04 1.92
N MET A 150 0.61 16.97 2.69
CA MET A 150 2.05 17.12 2.83
C MET A 150 2.69 15.85 3.37
N THR A 151 2.10 15.23 4.41
CA THR A 151 2.60 13.97 4.95
C THR A 151 2.53 12.83 3.93
N CYS A 152 1.41 12.67 3.23
CA CYS A 152 1.23 11.64 2.21
C CYS A 152 2.28 11.76 1.10
N PHE A 153 2.39 12.93 0.47
CA PHE A 153 3.26 13.12 -0.68
C PHE A 153 4.75 13.18 -0.31
N SER A 154 5.13 13.85 0.79
CA SER A 154 6.54 13.92 1.19
C SER A 154 7.06 12.58 1.69
N ALA A 155 6.34 11.91 2.61
CA ALA A 155 6.75 10.61 3.12
C ALA A 155 6.66 9.53 2.02
N GLY A 156 5.67 9.61 1.13
CA GLY A 156 5.57 8.73 -0.03
C GLY A 156 6.74 8.91 -1.01
N THR A 157 7.14 10.16 -1.28
CA THR A 157 8.32 10.46 -2.10
C THR A 157 9.58 9.88 -1.47
N LEU A 158 9.78 10.10 -0.17
CA LEU A 158 10.91 9.53 0.56
C LEU A 158 10.89 8.00 0.53
N TYR A 159 9.72 7.37 0.69
CA TYR A 159 9.56 5.92 0.56
C TYR A 159 10.03 5.43 -0.81
N PHE A 160 9.54 6.02 -1.90
CA PHE A 160 9.93 5.61 -3.26
C PHE A 160 11.39 5.90 -3.59
N CYS A 161 11.99 6.94 -3.00
CA CYS A 161 13.43 7.22 -3.16
C CYS A 161 14.30 6.25 -2.36
N LEU A 162 13.88 5.86 -1.14
CA LEU A 162 14.63 4.96 -0.27
C LEU A 162 14.43 3.48 -0.59
N GLN A 163 13.28 3.09 -1.15
CA GLN A 163 12.96 1.70 -1.46
C GLN A 163 14.00 1.04 -2.40
N PRO A 164 14.47 1.68 -3.49
CA PRO A 164 15.56 1.15 -4.30
C PRO A 164 16.87 0.98 -3.53
N LEU A 165 17.18 1.87 -2.59
CA LEU A 165 18.37 1.75 -1.72
C LEU A 165 18.22 0.59 -0.72
N ALA A 166 17.00 0.32 -0.26
CA ALA A 166 16.70 -0.85 0.56
C ALA A 166 16.72 -2.17 -0.25
N ASP A 167 16.43 -2.10 -1.54
CA ASP A 167 16.34 -3.24 -2.45
C ASP A 167 17.67 -3.60 -3.14
N ASN A 168 18.49 -2.60 -3.48
CA ASN A 168 19.68 -2.79 -4.29
C ASN A 168 20.96 -2.99 -3.50
N VAL A 169 21.67 -4.01 -3.97
CA VAL A 169 23.05 -4.35 -3.67
C VAL A 169 23.94 -4.12 -4.91
N ASP A 170 23.36 -3.62 -6.01
CA ASP A 170 24.06 -3.46 -7.29
C ASP A 170 24.22 -1.97 -7.72
N LEU A 171 24.05 -1.01 -6.81
CA LEU A 171 24.26 0.44 -7.06
C LEU A 171 25.54 1.02 -6.41
N LEU A 172 26.43 0.17 -5.88
CA LEU A 172 27.78 0.51 -5.39
C LEU A 172 28.73 -0.65 -5.68
#